data_AF-A0A8H3X1J0-F1
#
_entry.id   AF-A0A8H3X1J0-F1
#
_cell.length_a   1.000
_cell.length_b   1.000
_cell.length_c   1.000
_cell.angle_alpha   90.00
_cell.angle_beta   90.00
_cell.angle_gamma   90.00
#
_symmetry.space_group_name_H-M   'P 1'
#
loop_
_entity.id
_entity.type
_entity.pdbx_description
1 polymer ?
#
loop_
_entity_poly.entity_id
_entity_poly.type
_entity_poly.pdbx_seq_one_letter_code
_entity_poly.pdbx_strand_id
1 'polypeptide(L)'
;MREAMNIDNTYTIHQIVKNTLREASERFSYVVVKGERYRDENGRLIPRRNANYMEFPDIAKEFNMEIDINYYLEKTVGLCARFINNDDKYQPPPSHKVIQLKDSDEKEKQIDIYSQNEAKK
;
A
#
# COMPACT_ATOMS: atom_id res chain seq x y z
N MET A 1 -10.66 -9.26 43.21
CA MET A 1 -11.37 -10.49 42.79
C MET A 1 -10.85 -10.84 41.41
N ARG A 2 -10.23 -12.02 41.22
CA ARG A 2 -9.81 -12.52 39.91
C ARG A 2 -10.94 -13.42 39.41
N GLU A 3 -11.59 -13.06 38.31
CA GLU A 3 -12.53 -13.96 37.64
C GLU A 3 -11.76 -15.19 37.17
N ALA A 4 -12.18 -16.36 37.64
CA ALA A 4 -11.59 -17.63 37.25
C ALA A 4 -11.98 -17.95 35.80
N MET A 5 -11.00 -18.32 34.97
CA MET A 5 -11.25 -18.96 33.68
C MET A 5 -12.16 -20.17 33.89
N ASN A 6 -13.32 -20.15 33.25
CA ASN A 6 -14.30 -21.24 33.28
C ASN A 6 -13.69 -22.48 32.57
N ILE A 7 -13.49 -23.59 33.29
CA ILE A 7 -12.75 -24.79 32.84
C ILE A 7 -13.69 -25.85 32.23
N ASP A 8 -14.81 -25.43 31.64
CA ASP A 8 -15.67 -26.33 30.86
C ASP A 8 -15.09 -26.54 29.44
N ASN A 9 -13.78 -26.86 29.38
CA ASN A 9 -13.07 -27.04 28.12
C ASN A 9 -13.31 -28.46 27.59
N THR A 10 -14.43 -28.64 26.91
CA THR A 10 -14.78 -29.87 26.18
C THR A 10 -13.90 -30.13 24.94
N TYR A 11 -12.90 -29.28 24.67
CA TYR A 11 -12.00 -29.46 23.54
C TYR A 11 -10.78 -30.32 23.90
N THR A 12 -10.54 -31.33 23.07
CA THR A 12 -9.30 -32.11 23.08
C THR A 12 -8.10 -31.22 22.73
N ILE A 13 -6.90 -31.58 23.21
CA ILE A 13 -5.65 -30.89 22.87
C ILE A 13 -5.49 -30.74 21.35
N HIS A 14 -5.87 -31.77 20.59
CA HIS A 14 -5.88 -31.72 19.12
C HIS A 14 -6.80 -30.64 18.57
N GLN A 15 -7.99 -30.44 19.13
CA GLN A 15 -8.91 -29.39 18.72
C GLN A 15 -8.38 -27.99 19.07
N ILE A 16 -7.75 -27.84 20.24
CA ILE A 16 -7.11 -26.57 20.64
C ILE A 16 -5.99 -26.22 19.64
N VAL A 17 -5.07 -27.15 19.40
CA VAL A 17 -3.96 -26.96 18.45
C VAL A 17 -4.49 -26.67 17.05
N LYS A 18 -5.51 -27.41 16.58
CA LYS A 18 -6.11 -27.19 15.26
C LYS A 18 -6.79 -25.82 15.14
N ASN A 19 -7.47 -25.35 16.18
CA ASN A 19 -8.10 -24.03 16.17
C ASN A 19 -7.06 -22.91 16.21
N THR A 20 -6.03 -23.01 17.06
CA THR A 20 -4.93 -22.04 17.11
C THR A 20 -4.15 -21.99 15.78
N LEU A 21 -3.93 -23.13 15.12
CA LEU A 21 -3.32 -23.16 13.79
C LEU A 21 -4.23 -22.57 12.71
N ARG A 22 -5.55 -22.74 12.84
CA ARG A 22 -6.52 -22.12 11.94
C ARG A 22 -6.50 -20.60 12.10
N GLU A 23 -6.53 -20.09 13.32
CA GLU A 23 -6.41 -18.66 13.65
C GLU A 23 -5.05 -18.09 13.20
N ALA A 24 -3.95 -18.83 13.38
CA ALA A 24 -2.63 -18.42 12.89
C ALA A 24 -2.51 -18.44 11.35
N SER A 25 -3.37 -19.21 10.66
CA SER A 25 -3.47 -19.26 9.21
C SER A 25 -4.46 -18.24 8.65
N GLU A 26 -5.21 -17.54 9.49
CA GLU A 26 -6.14 -16.51 9.05
C GLU A 26 -5.36 -15.27 8.59
N ARG A 27 -5.66 -14.83 7.37
CA ARG A 27 -5.13 -13.56 6.86
C ARG A 27 -5.77 -12.44 7.66
N PHE A 28 -4.96 -11.69 8.41
CA PHE A 28 -5.45 -10.49 9.05
C PHE A 28 -5.43 -9.31 8.07
N SER A 29 -6.47 -8.49 8.13
CA SER A 29 -6.56 -7.23 7.39
C SER A 29 -5.99 -6.10 8.24
N TYR A 30 -5.29 -5.16 7.62
CA TYR A 30 -4.70 -4.00 8.29
C TYR A 30 -4.78 -2.77 7.39
N VAL A 31 -4.72 -1.60 8.02
CA VAL A 31 -4.50 -0.32 7.36
C VAL A 31 -3.21 0.32 7.88
N VAL A 32 -2.61 1.19 7.08
CA VAL A 32 -1.45 1.99 7.51
C VAL A 32 -1.96 3.36 7.95
N VAL A 33 -1.79 3.68 9.23
CA VAL A 33 -2.19 4.96 9.82
C VAL A 33 -1.04 5.97 9.77
N LYS A 34 -1.36 7.26 9.86
CA LYS A 34 -0.35 8.30 10.06
C LYS A 34 0.24 8.19 11.45
N GLY A 35 1.53 8.47 11.56
CA GLY A 35 2.21 8.57 12.84
C GLY A 35 3.46 9.42 12.73
N GLU A 36 3.91 9.91 13.88
CA GLU A 36 5.14 10.69 13.96
C GLU A 36 6.36 9.82 13.67
N ARG A 37 7.33 10.40 12.96
CA ARG A 37 8.62 9.74 12.77
C ARG A 37 9.54 10.08 13.92
N TYR A 38 9.99 9.03 14.60
CA TYR A 38 10.93 9.16 15.70
C TYR A 38 12.36 9.38 15.19
N ARG A 39 13.16 10.05 16.02
CA ARG A 39 14.60 10.20 15.86
C ARG A 39 15.32 9.34 16.90
N ASP A 40 16.49 8.85 16.55
CA ASP A 40 17.37 8.19 17.51
C ASP A 40 17.99 9.23 18.48
N GLU A 41 18.73 8.73 19.47
CA GLU A 41 19.46 9.56 20.44
C GLU A 41 20.46 10.54 19.81
N ASN A 42 20.90 10.27 18.58
CA ASN A 42 21.80 11.12 17.81
C ASN A 42 21.04 12.10 16.88
N GLY A 43 19.70 12.16 16.98
CA GLY A 43 18.84 13.02 16.18
C GLY A 43 18.58 12.52 14.75
N ARG A 44 19.05 11.33 14.38
CA ARG A 44 18.84 10.76 13.04
C ARG A 44 17.43 10.19 12.93
N LEU A 45 16.80 10.43 11.78
CA LEU A 45 15.46 9.90 11.51
C LEU A 45 15.50 8.38 11.46
N ILE A 46 14.70 7.71 12.29
CA ILE A 46 14.61 6.25 12.28
C ILE A 46 13.92 5.82 10.97
N PRO A 47 14.47 4.82 10.24
CA PRO A 47 13.83 4.30 9.04
C PRO A 47 12.39 3.86 9.34
N ARG A 48 11.44 4.32 8.51
CA ARG A 48 10.02 4.01 8.67
C ARG A 48 9.83 2.49 8.42
N ARG A 49 9.35 1.79 9.44
CA ARG A 49 8.87 0.40 9.31
C ARG A 49 7.36 0.42 9.29
N ASN A 50 6.73 -0.02 8.19
CA ASN A 50 5.27 0.01 8.05
C ASN A 50 4.57 -0.72 9.20
N ALA A 51 5.14 -1.81 9.70
CA ALA A 51 4.62 -2.58 10.83
C ALA A 51 4.34 -1.74 12.09
N ASN A 52 5.08 -0.65 12.30
CA ASN A 52 4.88 0.25 13.44
C ASN A 52 3.67 1.18 13.29
N TYR A 53 3.09 1.23 12.09
CA TYR A 53 1.97 2.09 11.72
C TYR A 53 0.80 1.25 11.18
N MET A 54 0.84 -0.07 11.34
CA MET A 54 -0.21 -0.97 10.88
C MET A 54 -1.21 -1.17 12.02
N GLU A 55 -2.48 -0.94 11.72
CA GLU A 55 -3.57 -1.12 12.68
C GLU A 55 -4.70 -1.92 12.07
N PHE A 56 -5.49 -2.57 12.92
CA PHE A 56 -6.70 -3.25 12.46
C PHE A 56 -7.76 -2.21 12.02
N PRO A 57 -8.51 -2.47 10.92
CA PRO A 57 -9.43 -1.46 10.37
C PRO A 57 -10.55 -1.03 11.33
N ASP A 58 -11.04 -1.96 12.14
CA ASP A 58 -12.04 -1.74 13.19
C ASP A 58 -11.48 -0.83 14.30
N ILE A 59 -10.27 -1.11 14.80
CA ILE A 59 -9.57 -0.27 15.77
C ILE A 59 -9.31 1.13 15.21
N ALA A 60 -8.77 1.22 13.99
CA ALA A 60 -8.52 2.50 13.34
C ALA A 60 -9.80 3.34 13.20
N LYS A 61 -10.93 2.69 12.89
CA LYS A 61 -12.24 3.36 12.81
C LYS A 61 -12.77 3.79 14.17
N GLU A 62 -12.68 2.92 15.18
CA GLU A 62 -13.15 3.19 16.55
C GLU A 62 -12.44 4.40 17.16
N PHE A 63 -11.12 4.49 17.00
CA PHE A 63 -10.31 5.58 17.52
C PHE A 63 -10.17 6.77 16.55
N ASN A 64 -10.88 6.75 15.42
CA ASN A 64 -10.80 7.78 14.36
C ASN A 64 -9.36 8.11 13.96
N MET A 65 -8.53 7.08 13.83
CA MET A 65 -7.12 7.22 13.45
C MET A 65 -7.03 7.68 11.99
N GLU A 66 -6.16 8.65 11.72
CA GLU A 66 -5.97 9.14 10.35
C GLU A 66 -5.19 8.11 9.53
N ILE A 67 -5.76 7.67 8.41
CA ILE A 67 -5.08 6.77 7.47
C ILE A 67 -4.00 7.53 6.70
N ASP A 68 -2.83 6.92 6.52
CA ASP A 68 -1.76 7.47 5.69
C ASP A 68 -2.09 7.26 4.21
N ILE A 69 -2.91 8.16 3.65
CA ILE A 69 -3.33 8.10 2.24
C ILE A 69 -2.11 8.15 1.30
N ASN A 70 -1.07 8.90 1.66
CA ASN A 70 0.13 9.04 0.83
C ASN A 70 0.84 7.71 0.63
N TYR A 71 0.89 6.86 1.68
CA TYR A 71 1.44 5.51 1.58
C TYR A 71 0.80 4.69 0.46
N TYR A 72 -0.52 4.79 0.29
CA TYR A 72 -1.25 4.09 -0.76
C TYR A 72 -1.08 4.79 -2.12
N LEU A 73 -1.16 6.13 -2.14
CA LEU A 73 -1.03 6.91 -3.37
C LEU A 73 0.33 6.72 -4.05
N GLU A 74 1.43 6.71 -3.29
CA GLU A 74 2.78 6.47 -3.85
C GLU A 74 2.85 5.15 -4.64
N LYS A 75 2.14 4.11 -4.18
CA LYS A 75 2.09 2.82 -4.85
C LYS A 75 1.19 2.85 -6.09
N THR A 76 0.07 3.54 -6.02
CA THR A 76 -0.88 3.59 -7.13
C THR A 76 -0.42 4.52 -8.25
N VAL A 77 0.27 5.63 -7.95
CA VAL A 77 0.72 6.60 -8.96
C VAL A 77 1.62 5.94 -10.01
N GLY A 78 2.62 5.18 -9.58
CA GLY A 78 3.51 4.47 -10.50
C GLY A 78 2.80 3.40 -11.34
N LEU A 79 1.76 2.78 -10.77
CA LEU A 79 0.94 1.81 -11.50
C LEU A 79 0.05 2.51 -12.56
N CYS A 80 -0.60 3.61 -12.19
CA CYS A 80 -1.41 4.40 -13.11
C CYS A 80 -0.59 4.95 -14.28
N ALA A 81 0.62 5.47 -14.02
CA ALA A 81 1.52 5.96 -15.06
C ALA A 81 1.84 4.86 -16.09
N ARG A 82 2.12 3.63 -15.62
CA ARG A 82 2.37 2.49 -16.52
C ARG A 82 1.15 2.12 -17.35
N PHE A 83 -0.05 2.15 -16.77
CA PHE A 83 -1.27 1.88 -17.53
C PHE A 83 -1.50 2.93 -18.62
N ILE A 84 -1.32 4.21 -18.30
CA ILE A 84 -1.49 5.30 -19.27
C ILE A 84 -0.46 5.19 -20.40
N ASN A 85 0.81 4.96 -20.08
CA ASN A 85 1.88 4.95 -21.09
C ASN A 85 1.87 3.71 -21.99
N ASN A 86 1.32 2.59 -21.51
CA ASN A 86 1.27 1.33 -22.28
C ASN A 86 -0.06 1.12 -23.03
N ASP A 87 -1.09 1.90 -22.74
CA ASP A 87 -2.37 1.79 -23.44
C ASP A 87 -2.29 2.57 -24.76
N ASP A 88 -2.47 1.85 -25.87
CA ASP A 88 -2.43 2.40 -27.24
C ASP A 88 -3.38 3.60 -27.42
N LYS A 89 -4.45 3.69 -26.62
CA LYS A 89 -5.38 4.82 -26.61
C LYS A 89 -4.68 6.16 -26.32
N TYR A 90 -3.68 6.16 -25.45
CA TYR A 90 -2.98 7.37 -25.04
C TYR A 90 -1.63 7.54 -25.74
N GLN A 91 -1.22 6.57 -26.56
CA GLN A 91 0.03 6.67 -27.31
C GLN A 91 -0.11 7.61 -28.51
N PRO A 92 0.95 8.36 -28.84
CA PRO A 92 0.93 9.20 -30.02
C PRO A 92 0.89 8.36 -31.30
N PRO A 93 0.16 8.80 -32.34
CA PRO A 93 0.10 8.06 -33.60
C PRO A 93 1.49 7.96 -34.25
N PRO A 94 1.75 6.95 -35.10
CA PRO A 94 3.07 6.75 -35.74
C PRO A 94 3.57 7.95 -36.55
N SER A 95 2.65 8.80 -37.05
CA SER A 95 2.95 10.03 -37.78
C SER A 95 3.32 11.22 -36.89
N HIS A 96 3.18 11.10 -35.57
CA HIS A 96 3.43 12.17 -34.63
C HIS A 96 4.92 12.52 -34.55
N LYS A 97 5.24 13.82 -34.48
CA LYS A 97 6.63 14.32 -34.49
C LYS A 97 7.51 13.72 -33.40
N VAL A 98 6.91 13.43 -32.24
CA VAL A 98 7.59 12.83 -31.08
C VAL A 98 8.17 11.45 -31.39
N ILE A 99 7.50 10.63 -32.23
CA ILE A 99 7.99 9.29 -32.60
C ILE A 99 9.31 9.36 -33.39
N GLN A 100 9.54 10.46 -34.10
CA GLN A 100 10.69 10.68 -34.98
C GLN A 100 11.92 11.24 -34.24
N LEU A 101 11.82 11.50 -32.93
CA LEU A 101 12.95 11.94 -32.12
C LEU A 101 14.03 10.85 -32.06
N LYS A 102 15.29 11.26 -32.23
CA LYS A 102 16.46 10.37 -32.22
C LYS A 102 17.01 10.12 -30.82
N ASP A 103 16.96 11.14 -29.97
CA ASP A 103 17.36 11.03 -28.57
C ASP A 103 16.28 10.23 -27.82
N SER A 104 16.68 9.08 -27.27
CA SER A 104 15.74 8.14 -26.64
C SER A 104 15.14 8.70 -25.35
N ASP A 105 15.94 9.40 -24.55
CA ASP A 105 15.51 9.95 -23.26
C ASP A 105 14.53 11.11 -23.47
N GLU A 106 14.85 11.99 -24.42
CA GLU A 106 13.96 13.07 -24.81
C GLU A 106 12.68 12.55 -25.45
N LYS A 107 12.78 11.52 -26.29
CA LYS A 107 11.61 10.84 -26.88
C LYS A 107 10.69 10.29 -25.80
N GLU A 108 11.22 9.57 -24.81
CA GLU A 108 10.43 9.00 -23.71
C GLU A 108 9.72 10.09 -22.91
N LYS A 109 10.42 11.17 -22.53
CA LYS A 109 9.83 12.31 -21.82
C LYS A 109 8.66 12.94 -22.58
N GLN A 110 8.83 13.14 -23.89
CA GLN A 110 7.80 13.76 -24.72
C GLN A 110 6.58 12.82 -24.92
N ILE A 111 6.79 11.50 -24.99
CA ILE A 111 5.70 10.51 -25.04
C ILE A 111 4.93 10.48 -23.71
N ASP A 112 5.63 10.52 -22.58
CA ASP A 112 4.99 10.55 -21.26
C ASP A 112 4.11 11.82 -21.10
N ILE A 113 4.64 12.99 -21.48
CA ILE A 113 3.87 14.24 -21.47
C ILE A 113 2.64 14.15 -22.39
N TYR A 114 2.80 13.60 -23.60
CA TYR A 114 1.68 13.41 -24.53
C TYR A 114 0.59 12.52 -23.92
N SER A 115 0.96 11.35 -23.43
CA SER A 115 0.04 10.34 -22.88
C SER A 115 -0.74 10.89 -21.68
N GLN A 116 -0.06 11.62 -20.80
CA GLN A 116 -0.70 12.30 -19.66
C GLN A 116 -1.68 13.40 -20.11
N ASN A 117 -1.39 14.12 -21.18
CA ASN A 117 -2.29 15.15 -21.71
C ASN A 117 -3.52 14.54 -22.39
N GLU A 118 -3.36 13.44 -23.14
CA GLU A 118 -4.49 12.71 -23.72
C GLU A 118 -5.37 12.08 -22.63
N ALA A 119 -4.79 11.52 -21.56
CA ALA A 119 -5.54 10.93 -20.45
C ALA A 119 -6.37 11.94 -19.63
N LYS A 120 -6.07 13.24 -19.73
CA LYS A 120 -6.82 14.31 -19.05
C LYS A 120 -8.02 14.83 -19.84
N LYS A 121 -8.15 14.47 -21.12
CA LYS A 121 -9.27 14.88 -21.98
C LYS A 121 -10.48 13.97 -21.77
#